data_AF-A0A842Y6D1-F1
#
_entry.id   AF-A0A842Y6D1-F1
#
_cell.length_a   1.000
_cell.length_b   1.000
_cell.length_c   1.000
_cell.angle_alpha   90.00
_cell.angle_beta   90.00
_cell.angle_gamma   90.00
#
_symmetry.space_group_name_H-M   'P 1'
#
loop_
_entity.id
_entity.type
_entity.pdbx_description
1 polymer ?
#
loop_
_entity_poly.entity_id
_entity_poly.type
_entity_poly.pdbx_seq_one_letter_code
_entity_poly.pdbx_strand_id
1 'polypeptide(L)' 'MVIAKWNGVILAESDTTIIIEENHYFPPDSVNIEYLKESTTHTTSPWKGVEFQ' A
#
# COMPACT_ATOMS: atom_id res chain seq x y z
N MET A 1 2.74 0.82 15.59
CA MET A 1 3.85 0.95 14.63
C MET A 1 3.99 -0.28 13.75
N VAL A 2 3.69 -0.15 12.45
CA VAL A 2 3.88 -1.18 11.42
C VAL A 2 4.80 -0.59 10.34
N ILE A 3 5.73 -1.39 9.82
CA ILE A 3 6.68 -0.94 8.80
C ILE A 3 6.74 -1.93 7.65
N ALA A 4 6.55 -1.43 6.42
CA ALA A 4 6.78 -2.17 5.19
C ALA A 4 8.18 -1.84 4.65
N LYS A 5 9.07 -2.84 4.61
CA LYS A 5 10.43 -2.69 4.10
C LYS A 5 10.71 -3.63 2.93
N TRP A 6 11.43 -3.13 1.95
CA TRP A 6 11.86 -3.90 0.78
C TRP A 6 13.31 -3.57 0.44
N ASN A 7 14.17 -4.59 0.27
CA ASN A 7 15.60 -4.42 -0.04
C ASN A 7 16.34 -3.41 0.87
N GLY A 8 15.95 -3.34 2.16
CA GLY A 8 16.54 -2.41 3.13
C GLY A 8 15.98 -0.98 3.10
N VAL A 9 15.07 -0.68 2.17
CA VAL A 9 14.37 0.61 2.08
C VAL A 9 13.01 0.53 2.76
N ILE A 10 12.61 1.59 3.45
CA ILE A 10 11.28 1.72 4.06
C ILE A 10 10.33 2.26 2.99
N LEU A 11 9.33 1.46 2.62
CA LEU A 11 8.31 1.84 1.64
C LEU A 11 7.11 2.52 2.31
N ALA A 12 6.73 2.08 3.51
CA ALA A 12 5.68 2.70 4.30
C ALA A 12 5.89 2.46 5.79
N GLU A 13 5.52 3.45 6.62
CA GLU A 13 5.64 3.39 8.07
C GLU A 13 4.51 4.17 8.72
N SER A 14 3.68 3.50 9.51
CA SER A 14 2.56 4.16 10.20
C SER A 14 2.22 3.48 11.52
N ASP A 15 1.76 4.28 12.48
CA ASP A 15 1.11 3.80 13.69
C ASP A 15 -0.37 3.48 13.48
N THR A 16 -0.97 4.04 12.43
CA THR A 16 -2.38 3.90 12.07
C THR A 16 -2.48 3.15 10.73
N THR A 17 -2.50 1.82 10.80
CA THR A 17 -2.83 0.97 9.63
C THR A 17 -4.21 0.35 9.82
N ILE A 18 -4.98 0.23 8.75
CA ILE A 18 -6.23 -0.55 8.78
C ILE A 18 -5.91 -2.00 8.38
N ILE A 19 -6.49 -2.96 9.09
CA ILE A 19 -6.33 -4.38 8.80
C ILE A 19 -7.59 -4.87 8.10
N ILE A 20 -7.44 -5.38 6.88
CA ILE A 20 -8.52 -5.97 6.11
C ILE A 20 -8.05 -7.35 5.67
N GLU A 21 -8.77 -8.39 6.11
CA GLU A 21 -8.45 -9.80 5.78
C GLU A 21 -6.96 -10.11 6.02
N GLU A 22 -6.49 -9.85 7.24
CA GLU A 22 -5.09 -10.08 7.68
C GLU A 22 -4.02 -9.24 6.95
N ASN A 23 -4.41 -8.35 6.03
CA ASN A 23 -3.50 -7.44 5.34
C ASN A 23 -3.51 -6.05 5.97
N HIS A 24 -2.33 -5.48 6.16
CA HIS A 24 -2.17 -4.10 6.64
C HIS A 24 -2.18 -3.13 5.47
N TYR A 25 -3.09 -2.16 5.53
CA TYR A 25 -3.17 -1.06 4.58
C TYR A 25 -2.68 0.21 5.26
N PHE A 26 -1.70 0.83 4.62
CA PHE A 26 -1.07 2.06 5.07
C PHE A 26 -1.84 3.26 4.50
N PRO A 27 -2.05 4.33 5.31
CA PRO A 27 -2.60 5.57 4.78
C PRO A 27 -1.64 6.16 3.74
N PRO A 28 -2.14 6.83 2.70
CA PRO A 28 -1.33 7.32 1.59
C PRO A 28 -0.20 8.27 2.04
N ASP A 29 -0.45 9.10 3.06
CA ASP A 29 0.56 10.02 3.62
C ASP A 29 1.73 9.33 4.31
N SER A 30 1.57 8.04 4.66
CA SER A 30 2.61 7.24 5.31
C SER A 30 3.44 6.39 4.35
N VAL A 31 3.15 6.48 3.05
CA VAL A 31 3.79 5.72 1.99
C VAL A 31 4.79 6.62 1.24
N ASN A 32 6.02 6.16 1.12
CA ASN A 32 7.07 6.86 0.38
C ASN A 32 6.88 6.66 -1.12
N ILE A 33 6.06 7.53 -1.73
CA ILE A 33 5.75 7.51 -3.17
C ILE A 33 7.00 7.64 -4.06
N GLU A 34 8.10 8.21 -3.55
CA GLU A 34 9.37 8.34 -4.26
C GLU A 34 9.99 6.98 -4.64
N TYR A 35 9.67 5.93 -3.89
CA TYR A 35 10.11 4.56 -4.17
C TYR A 35 9.07 3.75 -4.94
N LEU A 36 7.89 4.31 -5.19
CA LEU A 36 6.82 3.66 -5.91
C LEU A 36 6.72 4.24 -7.32
N LYS A 37 6.47 3.36 -8.29
CA LYS A 37 6.13 3.77 -9.64
C LYS A 37 4.64 3.55 -9.83
N GLU A 38 3.92 4.60 -10.20
CA GLU A 38 2.54 4.47 -10.66
C GLU A 38 2.52 3.50 -11.85
N SER A 39 1.87 2.36 -11.64
CA SER A 39 1.65 1.39 -12.70
C SER A 39 0.30 1.67 -13.32
N THR A 40 0.28 1.96 -14.62
CA THR A 40 -0.95 2.04 -15.42
C THR A 40 -1.54 0.66 -15.74
N THR A 41 -0.99 -0.42 -15.16
CA THR A 41 -1.47 -1.78 -15.39
C THR A 41 -2.64 -2.08 -14.46
N HIS A 42 -3.86 -1.93 -14.98
CA HIS A 42 -5.08 -2.24 -14.26
C HIS A 42 -5.29 -3.77 -14.20
N THR A 43 -5.22 -4.34 -12.99
CA THR A 43 -5.60 -5.73 -12.75
C THR A 43 -6.93 -5.74 -12.00
N THR A 44 -8.00 -6.14 -12.68
CA THR A 44 -9.32 -6.31 -12.07
C THR A 44 -9.30 -7.54 -11.16
N SER A 45 -9.09 -7.32 -9.86
CA SER A 45 -9.25 -8.36 -8.85
C SER A 45 -10.74 -8.54 -8.56
N PRO A 46 -11.32 -9.77 -8.68
CA PRO A 46 -12.76 -9.99 -8.49
C PRO A 46 -13.28 -9.58 -7.09
N TRP A 47 -12.39 -9.57 -6.09
CA TRP A 47 -12.71 -9.37 -4.68
C TRP A 47 -12.41 -7.96 -4.15
N LYS A 48 -11.50 -7.20 -4.78
CA LYS A 48 -11.15 -5.83 -4.35
C LYS A 48 -11.96 -4.74 -5.06
N GLY A 49 -12.82 -5.13 -6.01
CA GLY A 49 -13.49 -4.18 -6.88
C GLY A 49 -12.53 -3.54 -7.88
N VAL A 50 -13.10 -2.68 -8.72
CA VAL A 50 -12.40 -1.79 -9.64
C VAL A 50 -11.93 -0.57 -8.85
N GLU A 51 -10.64 -0.29 -8.92
CA GLU A 51 -10.04 0.93 -8.36
C GLU A 51 -10.64 2.12 -9.11
N PHE A 52 -11.72 2.70 -8.56
CA PHE A 52 -12.35 3.89 -9.11
C PHE A 52 -11.69 5.13 -8.51
N GLN A 53 -11.17 5.92 -9.45
CA GLN A 53 -10.73 7.31 -9.44
C GLN A 53 -11.20 8.19 -8.28
#